data_AF-A0A327WCU6-F1
#
_entry.id   AF-A0A327WCU6-F1
#
_cell.length_a   1.000
_cell.length_b   1.000
_cell.length_c   1.000
_cell.angle_alpha   90.00
_cell.angle_beta   90.00
_cell.angle_gamma   90.00
#
_symmetry.space_group_name_H-M   'P 1'
#
loop_
_entity.id
_entity.type
_entity.pdbx_description
1 polymer ?
#
loop_
_entity_poly.entity_id
_entity_poly.type
_entity_poly.pdbx_seq_one_letter_code
_entity_poly.pdbx_strand_id
1 'polypeptide(L)'
;MYRVLCLLMLAATTGCYSNQSAEETDQVAVAAPAENLEAPEERNQNMETRQDISWETVEIFDFSNAKVNKTMPLYATRQQFENAWGKPDSLATPDYDAVCAAQFDDEFEYIYAHGSRFERCRDSVVCDLYNFQPGNTMTSGNITLSAATTWQDAKKLFPMAVQQAENEGRTDVITLRDAKESDAGIRLQFRDGKLVSISYNLPC
;
A
#
# COMPACT_ATOMS: atom_id res chain seq x y z
N MET A 1 14.26 40.95 -18.09
CA MET A 1 14.18 42.13 -17.20
C MET A 1 12.71 42.44 -16.93
N TYR A 2 12.16 42.01 -15.79
CA TYR A 2 11.07 42.70 -15.10
C TYR A 2 11.16 42.31 -13.62
N ARG A 3 11.54 43.29 -12.80
CA ARG A 3 11.56 43.26 -11.34
C ARG A 3 10.21 43.80 -10.87
N VAL A 4 9.47 43.08 -10.02
CA VAL A 4 8.58 43.73 -9.06
C VAL A 4 8.67 42.95 -7.75
N LEU A 5 9.25 43.64 -6.78
CA LEU A 5 9.40 43.31 -5.38
C LEU A 5 8.21 43.97 -4.66
N CYS A 6 7.42 43.23 -3.88
CA CYS A 6 6.50 43.82 -2.90
C CYS A 6 6.57 43.01 -1.60
N LEU A 7 7.32 43.58 -0.66
CA LEU A 7 7.34 43.30 0.77
C LEU A 7 6.21 44.08 1.46
N LEU A 8 5.56 43.48 2.46
CA LEU A 8 5.01 44.08 3.70
C LEU A 8 4.14 42.99 4.39
N MET A 9 4.62 42.28 5.41
CA MET A 9 4.63 42.61 6.86
C MET A 9 3.26 42.98 7.43
N LEU A 10 2.73 42.16 8.35
CA LEU A 10 2.33 42.60 9.71
C LEU A 10 1.84 41.43 10.59
N ALA A 11 2.26 41.52 11.86
CA ALA A 11 2.09 40.58 12.96
C ALA A 11 0.90 40.92 13.87
N ALA A 12 0.49 39.98 14.74
CA ALA A 12 -0.05 40.17 16.12
C ALA A 12 -0.85 38.90 16.52
N THR A 13 -0.33 38.01 17.39
CA THR A 13 -0.35 37.98 18.88
C THR A 13 -1.68 37.59 19.54
N THR A 14 -1.60 36.48 20.29
CA THR A 14 -2.14 36.20 21.64
C THR A 14 -3.65 36.19 21.91
N GLY A 15 -4.09 35.06 22.47
CA GLY A 15 -5.27 34.95 23.32
C GLY A 15 -5.31 33.62 24.06
N CYS A 16 -4.51 33.46 25.12
CA CYS A 16 -4.79 32.47 26.16
C CYS A 16 -5.89 33.04 27.06
N TYR A 17 -6.97 32.31 27.27
CA TYR A 17 -7.91 32.59 28.35
C TYR A 17 -7.91 31.46 29.35
N SER A 18 -7.73 31.86 30.60
CA SER A 18 -7.56 31.06 31.80
C SER A 18 -8.89 30.59 32.38
N ASN A 19 -8.88 29.33 32.83
CA ASN A 19 -9.21 28.89 34.19
C ASN A 19 -10.35 29.60 34.96
N GLN A 20 -11.41 28.86 35.28
CA GLN A 20 -12.06 28.97 36.57
C GLN A 20 -12.72 27.64 36.97
N SER A 21 -12.09 26.98 37.93
CA SER A 21 -12.68 25.96 38.78
C SER A 21 -13.60 26.63 39.81
N ALA A 22 -14.78 26.07 40.02
CA ALA A 22 -15.44 25.90 41.31
C ALA A 22 -16.92 25.56 41.08
N GLU A 23 -17.34 24.37 41.47
CA GLU A 23 -18.43 24.20 42.45
C GLU A 23 -18.54 22.71 42.79
N GLU A 24 -17.89 22.37 43.90
CA GLU A 24 -18.09 21.15 44.65
C GLU A 24 -19.39 21.32 45.43
N THR A 25 -20.44 20.61 45.01
CA THR A 25 -21.68 20.48 45.79
C THR A 25 -21.76 19.07 46.33
N ASP A 26 -21.60 19.00 47.66
CA ASP A 26 -21.93 17.85 48.49
C ASP A 26 -23.39 17.45 48.24
N GLN A 27 -23.59 16.29 47.61
CA GLN A 27 -24.85 15.59 47.64
C GLN A 27 -24.65 14.22 48.28
N VAL A 28 -25.10 14.14 49.52
CA VAL A 28 -25.37 12.91 50.25
C VAL A 28 -26.43 12.13 49.48
N ALA A 29 -26.02 11.08 48.77
CA ALA A 29 -26.91 10.13 48.12
C ALA A 29 -27.02 8.85 48.96
N VAL A 30 -28.26 8.60 49.36
CA VAL A 30 -28.77 7.49 50.16
C VAL A 30 -28.52 6.16 49.45
N ALA A 31 -28.05 5.16 50.20
CA ALA A 31 -27.88 3.79 49.71
C ALA A 31 -29.23 3.21 49.25
N ALA A 32 -29.32 2.88 47.96
CA ALA A 32 -30.43 2.10 47.39
C ALA A 32 -30.20 0.59 47.64
N PRO A 33 -31.28 -0.21 47.78
CA PRO A 33 -31.16 -1.65 47.99
C PRO A 33 -30.66 -2.35 46.73
N ALA A 34 -29.77 -3.32 46.90
CA ALA A 34 -29.21 -4.14 45.83
C ALA A 34 -30.32 -4.97 45.17
N GLU A 35 -30.76 -4.54 43.99
CA GLU A 35 -31.62 -5.32 43.11
C GLU A 35 -30.74 -6.27 42.28
N ASN A 36 -31.23 -7.50 42.16
CA ASN A 36 -30.59 -8.68 41.63
C ASN A 36 -30.22 -8.49 40.14
N LEU A 37 -28.97 -8.17 39.85
CA LEU A 37 -28.41 -8.15 38.50
C LEU A 37 -28.07 -9.59 38.09
N GLU A 38 -29.01 -10.24 37.42
CA GLU A 38 -28.70 -11.44 36.64
C GLU A 38 -27.63 -11.10 35.59
N ALA A 39 -26.55 -11.88 35.59
CA ALA A 39 -25.44 -11.73 34.66
C ALA A 39 -25.96 -11.83 33.21
N PRO A 40 -25.50 -10.98 32.28
CA PRO A 40 -25.88 -11.12 30.88
C PRO A 40 -25.37 -12.46 30.36
N GLU A 41 -26.28 -13.28 29.85
CA GLU A 41 -25.97 -14.53 29.17
C GLU A 41 -24.89 -14.31 28.11
N GLU A 42 -23.87 -15.17 28.15
CA GLU A 42 -22.75 -15.19 27.23
C GLU A 42 -23.27 -15.21 25.79
N ARG A 43 -23.03 -14.11 25.07
CA ARG A 43 -23.15 -14.06 23.62
C ARG A 43 -22.15 -15.07 23.06
N ASN A 44 -22.63 -16.28 22.82
CA ASN A 44 -21.95 -17.31 22.04
C ASN A 44 -21.91 -16.83 20.58
N GLN A 45 -21.06 -15.84 20.32
CA GLN A 45 -20.68 -15.48 18.96
C GLN A 45 -19.83 -16.64 18.48
N ASN A 46 -20.45 -17.48 17.64
CA ASN A 46 -19.78 -18.40 16.76
C ASN A 46 -18.59 -17.66 16.13
N MET A 47 -17.41 -17.87 16.71
CA MET A 47 -16.16 -17.37 16.19
C MET A 47 -15.89 -18.26 14.99
N GLU A 48 -16.44 -17.88 13.82
CA GLU A 48 -16.13 -18.56 12.57
C GLU A 48 -14.61 -18.62 12.48
N THR A 49 -14.07 -19.83 12.63
CA THR A 49 -12.64 -20.09 12.53
C THR A 49 -12.21 -19.62 11.15
N ARG A 50 -11.52 -18.49 11.11
CA ARG A 50 -10.99 -17.91 9.87
C ARG A 50 -10.12 -18.97 9.21
N GLN A 51 -10.56 -19.45 8.04
CA GLN A 51 -9.87 -20.52 7.33
C GLN A 51 -8.82 -19.89 6.42
N ASP A 52 -7.56 -20.29 6.57
CA ASP A 52 -6.51 -19.90 5.63
C ASP A 52 -6.82 -20.46 4.24
N ILE A 53 -6.75 -19.57 3.25
CA ILE A 53 -6.92 -19.88 1.84
C ILE A 53 -5.63 -20.52 1.33
N SER A 54 -5.75 -21.64 0.63
CA SER A 54 -4.61 -22.30 0.00
C SER A 54 -3.96 -21.40 -1.05
N TRP A 55 -2.63 -21.26 -0.99
CA TRP A 55 -1.85 -20.46 -1.96
C TRP A 55 -2.17 -20.83 -3.40
N GLU A 56 -2.37 -22.12 -3.69
CA GLU A 56 -2.67 -22.62 -5.03
C GLU A 56 -4.01 -22.12 -5.61
N THR A 57 -4.88 -21.60 -4.76
CA THR A 57 -6.19 -21.06 -5.13
C THR A 57 -6.20 -19.53 -5.25
N VAL A 58 -5.16 -18.86 -4.74
CA VAL A 58 -5.00 -17.41 -4.87
C VAL A 58 -4.83 -17.04 -6.34
N GLU A 59 -5.43 -15.92 -6.74
CA GLU A 59 -5.39 -15.46 -8.13
C GLU A 59 -3.99 -15.04 -8.57
N ILE A 60 -3.76 -15.14 -9.89
CA ILE A 60 -2.51 -14.74 -10.53
C ILE A 60 -2.64 -13.33 -11.11
N PHE A 61 -1.66 -12.49 -10.85
CA PHE A 61 -1.39 -11.28 -11.63
C PHE A 61 -0.01 -11.41 -12.25
N ASP A 62 0.05 -11.66 -13.55
CA ASP A 62 1.30 -11.80 -14.30
C ASP A 62 1.99 -10.44 -14.37
N PHE A 63 2.90 -10.20 -13.42
CA PHE A 63 3.60 -8.93 -13.26
C PHE A 63 4.67 -8.77 -14.33
N SER A 64 5.27 -9.88 -14.75
CA SER A 64 6.28 -9.92 -15.81
C SER A 64 5.78 -9.38 -17.15
N ASN A 65 4.54 -9.69 -17.51
CA ASN A 65 3.91 -9.21 -18.74
C ASN A 65 3.07 -7.95 -18.56
N ALA A 66 3.04 -7.38 -17.34
CA ALA A 66 2.28 -6.17 -17.08
C ALA A 66 2.90 -4.96 -17.79
N LYS A 67 2.03 -4.03 -18.21
CA LYS A 67 2.41 -2.78 -18.86
C LYS A 67 1.78 -1.59 -18.18
N VAL A 68 2.58 -0.57 -17.93
CA VAL A 68 2.08 0.73 -17.50
C VAL A 68 1.70 1.55 -18.73
N ASN A 69 0.52 2.18 -18.68
CA ASN A 69 -0.06 2.99 -19.74
C ASN A 69 -0.07 2.28 -21.12
N LYS A 70 -0.26 0.95 -21.10
CA LYS A 70 -0.29 0.02 -22.25
C LYS A 70 1.00 -0.12 -23.05
N THR A 71 1.99 0.73 -22.82
CA THR A 71 3.20 0.82 -23.66
C THR A 71 4.44 0.32 -22.94
N MET A 72 4.51 0.49 -21.63
CA MET A 72 5.76 0.37 -20.89
C MET A 72 5.82 -0.96 -20.13
N PRO A 73 6.68 -1.90 -20.54
CA PRO A 73 6.83 -3.16 -19.81
C PRO A 73 7.52 -2.91 -18.47
N LEU A 74 7.19 -3.74 -17.48
CA LEU A 74 7.86 -3.73 -16.16
C LEU A 74 9.26 -4.36 -16.21
N TYR A 75 9.58 -5.07 -17.29
CA TYR A 75 10.89 -5.59 -17.64
C TYR A 75 11.34 -4.91 -18.93
N ALA A 76 12.42 -4.13 -18.87
CA ALA A 76 12.82 -3.24 -19.95
C ALA A 76 14.34 -3.19 -20.11
N THR A 77 14.80 -2.75 -21.28
CA THR A 77 16.17 -2.27 -21.42
C THR A 77 16.32 -0.87 -20.83
N ARG A 78 17.55 -0.42 -20.55
CA ARG A 78 17.80 0.96 -20.09
C ARG A 78 17.24 1.98 -21.06
N GLN A 79 17.39 1.76 -22.36
CA GLN A 79 16.85 2.66 -23.39
C GLN A 79 15.32 2.70 -23.38
N GLN A 80 14.65 1.55 -23.23
CA GLN A 80 13.20 1.50 -23.13
C GLN A 80 12.69 2.21 -21.88
N PHE A 81 13.38 2.02 -20.75
CA PHE A 81 13.11 2.73 -19.51
C PHE A 81 13.22 4.24 -19.69
N GLU A 82 14.34 4.74 -20.20
CA GLU A 82 14.56 6.19 -20.38
C GLU A 82 13.57 6.82 -21.36
N ASN A 83 13.20 6.10 -22.42
CA ASN A 83 12.19 6.58 -23.38
C ASN A 83 10.80 6.72 -22.74
N ALA A 84 10.48 5.91 -21.74
CA ALA A 84 9.16 5.85 -21.16
C ALA A 84 9.03 6.65 -19.85
N TRP A 85 10.07 6.68 -19.02
CA TRP A 85 10.11 7.39 -17.73
C TRP A 85 10.91 8.69 -17.74
N GLY A 86 11.75 8.89 -18.76
CA GLY A 86 12.77 9.92 -18.76
C GLY A 86 14.01 9.52 -17.95
N LYS A 87 14.80 10.51 -17.54
CA LYS A 87 15.95 10.26 -16.68
C LYS A 87 15.48 9.86 -15.28
N PRO A 88 16.19 8.95 -14.60
CA PRO A 88 15.95 8.66 -13.18
C PRO A 88 15.99 9.91 -12.31
N ASP A 89 15.13 9.94 -11.28
CA ASP A 89 15.17 10.95 -10.22
C ASP A 89 16.42 10.77 -9.35
N SER A 90 16.79 9.51 -9.08
CA SER A 90 18.02 9.15 -8.38
C SER A 90 18.44 7.71 -8.66
N LEU A 91 19.71 7.42 -8.35
CA LEU A 91 20.30 6.09 -8.37
C LEU A 91 20.88 5.81 -6.97
N ALA A 92 20.77 4.57 -6.50
CA ALA A 92 21.37 4.15 -5.25
C ALA A 92 21.96 2.74 -5.37
N THR A 93 23.19 2.57 -4.90
CA THR A 93 23.76 1.24 -4.69
C THR A 93 23.16 0.67 -3.39
N PRO A 94 22.56 -0.53 -3.42
CA PRO A 94 22.03 -1.16 -2.22
C PRO A 94 23.16 -1.53 -1.24
N ASP A 95 22.81 -1.61 0.05
CA ASP A 95 23.60 -2.36 1.01
C ASP A 95 23.27 -3.85 0.82
N TYR A 96 24.10 -4.56 0.05
CA TYR A 96 23.83 -5.94 -0.36
C TYR A 96 23.68 -6.90 0.83
N ASP A 97 24.34 -6.64 1.95
CA ASP A 97 24.21 -7.46 3.17
C ASP A 97 22.83 -7.29 3.84
N ALA A 98 22.12 -6.21 3.53
CA ALA A 98 20.77 -5.92 4.00
C ALA A 98 19.67 -6.28 2.99
N VAL A 99 20.04 -6.68 1.76
CA VAL A 99 19.09 -7.11 0.74
C VAL A 99 18.69 -8.56 0.99
N CYS A 100 17.42 -8.76 1.34
CA CYS A 100 16.88 -10.07 1.66
C CYS A 100 16.64 -10.94 0.41
N ALA A 101 16.16 -10.30 -0.66
CA ALA A 101 15.99 -10.89 -1.98
C ALA A 101 16.03 -9.78 -3.04
N ALA A 102 16.45 -10.13 -4.26
CA ALA A 102 16.52 -9.25 -5.42
C ALA A 102 16.06 -9.99 -6.67
N GLN A 103 15.62 -9.26 -7.69
CA GLN A 103 15.21 -9.84 -8.96
C GLN A 103 16.41 -10.18 -9.87
N PHE A 104 17.60 -9.67 -9.54
CA PHE A 104 18.85 -10.03 -10.19
C PHE A 104 19.79 -10.76 -9.21
N ASP A 105 20.46 -11.81 -9.71
CA ASP A 105 21.51 -12.54 -8.98
C ASP A 105 22.89 -11.85 -9.03
N ASP A 106 23.02 -10.82 -9.87
CA ASP A 106 24.24 -10.02 -10.05
C ASP A 106 24.12 -8.68 -9.29
N GLU A 107 25.25 -7.99 -9.09
CA GLU A 107 25.25 -6.60 -8.58
C GLU A 107 24.29 -5.71 -9.39
N PHE A 108 23.42 -4.99 -8.67
CA PHE A 108 22.40 -4.15 -9.25
C PHE A 108 22.34 -2.81 -8.50
N GLU A 109 21.73 -1.81 -9.14
CA GLU A 109 21.46 -0.51 -8.52
C GLU A 109 19.96 -0.29 -8.46
N TYR A 110 19.49 0.37 -7.39
CA TYR A 110 18.15 0.92 -7.37
C TYR A 110 18.08 2.17 -8.25
N ILE A 111 17.06 2.20 -9.10
CA ILE A 111 16.63 3.38 -9.85
C ILE A 111 15.32 3.85 -9.24
N TYR A 112 15.23 5.16 -9.00
CA TYR A 112 13.98 5.80 -8.59
C TYR A 112 13.47 6.70 -9.70
N ALA A 113 12.18 6.57 -10.04
CA ALA A 113 11.51 7.42 -11.02
C ALA A 113 10.03 7.58 -10.67
N HIS A 114 9.55 8.82 -10.57
CA HIS A 114 8.17 9.18 -10.27
C HIS A 114 7.66 8.52 -8.98
N GLY A 115 8.55 8.43 -7.99
CA GLY A 115 8.32 7.75 -6.71
C GLY A 115 8.35 6.23 -6.77
N SER A 116 8.48 5.60 -7.93
CA SER A 116 8.60 4.14 -8.09
C SER A 116 10.06 3.69 -7.97
N ARG A 117 10.27 2.41 -7.63
CA ARG A 117 11.59 1.78 -7.48
C ARG A 117 11.76 0.64 -8.49
N PHE A 118 12.94 0.59 -9.09
CA PHE A 118 13.35 -0.42 -10.06
C PHE A 118 14.74 -0.92 -9.68
N GLU A 119 15.05 -2.15 -10.06
CA GLU A 119 16.43 -2.66 -10.04
C GLU A 119 17.02 -2.57 -11.44
N ARG A 120 18.29 -2.17 -11.54
CA ARG A 120 19.06 -2.20 -12.78
C ARG A 120 20.27 -3.08 -12.63
N CYS A 121 20.41 -4.05 -13.52
CA CYS A 121 21.64 -4.81 -13.73
C CYS A 121 22.05 -4.72 -15.20
N ARG A 122 23.26 -4.20 -15.47
CA ARG A 122 23.76 -3.93 -16.83
C ARG A 122 22.78 -3.10 -17.67
N ASP A 123 22.24 -3.66 -18.75
CA ASP A 123 21.25 -3.00 -19.62
C ASP A 123 19.80 -3.36 -19.25
N SER A 124 19.59 -4.24 -18.27
CA SER A 124 18.26 -4.69 -17.83
C SER A 124 17.75 -3.84 -16.67
N VAL A 125 16.48 -3.45 -16.75
CA VAL A 125 15.75 -2.74 -15.69
C VAL A 125 14.46 -3.49 -15.40
N VAL A 126 14.19 -3.77 -14.12
CA VAL A 126 12.98 -4.46 -13.67
C VAL A 126 12.27 -3.64 -12.61
N CYS A 127 10.94 -3.57 -12.70
CA CYS A 127 10.13 -2.90 -11.70
C CYS A 127 10.09 -3.74 -10.43
N ASP A 128 10.44 -3.13 -9.32
CA ASP A 128 10.35 -3.75 -8.00
C ASP A 128 9.11 -3.22 -7.25
N LEU A 129 8.92 -1.90 -7.26
CA LEU A 129 7.74 -1.25 -6.69
C LEU A 129 7.24 -0.14 -7.61
N TYR A 130 5.98 -0.21 -8.01
CA TYR A 130 5.31 0.84 -8.77
C TYR A 130 4.28 1.57 -7.92
N ASN A 131 4.41 2.90 -7.87
CA ASN A 131 3.45 3.78 -7.23
C ASN A 131 2.46 4.34 -8.25
N PHE A 132 1.17 4.11 -8.04
CA PHE A 132 0.12 4.58 -8.93
C PHE A 132 -0.06 6.10 -8.82
N GLN A 133 0.20 6.78 -9.93
CA GLN A 133 -0.11 8.21 -10.08
C GLN A 133 -1.51 8.41 -10.69
N PRO A 134 -2.19 9.54 -10.42
CA PRO A 134 -3.45 9.86 -11.08
C PRO A 134 -3.31 9.81 -12.61
N GLY A 135 -4.24 9.10 -13.27
CA GLY A 135 -4.26 8.93 -14.73
C GLY A 135 -3.40 7.77 -15.26
N ASN A 136 -2.50 7.20 -14.45
CA ASN A 136 -1.76 6.02 -14.86
C ASN A 136 -2.55 4.73 -14.65
N THR A 137 -2.32 3.77 -15.53
CA THR A 137 -2.91 2.43 -15.47
C THR A 137 -1.83 1.38 -15.62
N MET A 138 -2.03 0.22 -14.99
CA MET A 138 -1.24 -0.98 -15.22
C MET A 138 -2.15 -2.07 -15.76
N THR A 139 -1.76 -2.71 -16.86
CA THR A 139 -2.56 -3.73 -17.53
C THR A 139 -1.79 -5.04 -17.63
N SER A 140 -2.42 -6.14 -17.25
CA SER A 140 -1.94 -7.50 -17.48
C SER A 140 -3.11 -8.39 -17.90
N GLY A 141 -3.05 -8.94 -19.12
CA GLY A 141 -4.19 -9.62 -19.75
C GLY A 141 -5.44 -8.73 -19.78
N ASN A 142 -6.53 -9.21 -19.17
CA ASN A 142 -7.81 -8.49 -19.07
C ASN A 142 -7.92 -7.63 -17.80
N ILE A 143 -6.90 -7.61 -16.95
CA ILE A 143 -6.89 -6.86 -15.69
C ILE A 143 -6.30 -5.48 -15.94
N THR A 144 -6.98 -4.46 -15.41
CA THR A 144 -6.49 -3.08 -15.39
C THR A 144 -6.54 -2.53 -13.97
N LEU A 145 -5.40 -2.11 -13.45
CA LEU A 145 -5.23 -1.50 -12.14
C LEU A 145 -4.90 -0.01 -12.29
N SER A 146 -5.34 0.82 -11.35
CA SER A 146 -5.04 2.25 -11.32
C SER A 146 -5.16 2.80 -9.89
N ALA A 147 -4.78 4.07 -9.69
CA ALA A 147 -5.03 4.78 -8.42
C ALA A 147 -6.53 4.90 -8.06
N ALA A 148 -7.43 4.64 -9.01
CA ALA A 148 -8.88 4.62 -8.77
C ALA A 148 -9.41 3.23 -8.39
N THR A 149 -8.59 2.17 -8.50
CA THR A 149 -8.99 0.81 -8.10
C THR A 149 -9.25 0.77 -6.61
N THR A 150 -10.46 0.38 -6.23
CA THR A 150 -10.90 0.31 -4.82
C THR A 150 -10.73 -1.11 -4.25
N TRP A 151 -10.82 -1.25 -2.93
CA TRP A 151 -10.92 -2.57 -2.28
C TRP A 151 -12.09 -3.40 -2.83
N GLN A 152 -13.23 -2.76 -3.13
CA GLN A 152 -14.39 -3.44 -3.69
C GLN A 152 -14.15 -3.94 -5.12
N ASP A 153 -13.33 -3.23 -5.90
CA ASP A 153 -12.91 -3.69 -7.22
C ASP A 153 -11.91 -4.84 -7.10
N ALA A 154 -10.97 -4.75 -6.15
CA ALA A 154 -10.06 -5.84 -5.82
C ALA A 154 -10.83 -7.11 -5.43
N LYS A 155 -11.91 -6.99 -4.64
CA LYS A 155 -12.75 -8.14 -4.26
C LYS A 155 -13.42 -8.83 -5.44
N LYS A 156 -13.70 -8.09 -6.52
CA LYS A 156 -14.25 -8.65 -7.77
C LYS A 156 -13.17 -9.31 -8.62
N LEU A 157 -11.97 -8.72 -8.65
CA LEU A 157 -10.85 -9.19 -9.48
C LEU A 157 -10.11 -10.37 -8.84
N PHE A 158 -9.95 -10.33 -7.52
CA PHE A 158 -9.12 -11.23 -6.71
C PHE A 158 -9.84 -11.66 -5.42
N PRO A 159 -11.01 -12.31 -5.52
CA PRO A 159 -11.82 -12.68 -4.36
C PRO A 159 -11.07 -13.50 -3.30
N MET A 160 -10.21 -14.45 -3.70
CA MET A 160 -9.46 -15.32 -2.77
C MET A 160 -8.38 -14.55 -2.04
N ALA A 161 -7.61 -13.71 -2.74
CA ALA A 161 -6.59 -12.87 -2.11
C ALA A 161 -7.19 -11.85 -1.12
N VAL A 162 -8.34 -11.26 -1.47
CA VAL A 162 -9.07 -10.34 -0.57
C VAL A 162 -9.63 -11.09 0.63
N GLN A 163 -10.19 -12.28 0.43
CA GLN A 163 -10.68 -13.11 1.53
C GLN A 163 -9.56 -13.48 2.50
N GLN A 164 -8.37 -13.85 1.99
CA GLN A 164 -7.22 -14.15 2.83
C GLN A 164 -6.80 -12.93 3.67
N ALA A 165 -6.71 -11.75 3.04
CA ALA A 165 -6.41 -10.52 3.77
C ALA A 165 -7.47 -10.21 4.85
N GLU A 166 -8.76 -10.36 4.52
CA GLU A 166 -9.86 -10.17 5.48
C GLU A 166 -9.78 -11.18 6.65
N ASN A 167 -9.38 -12.43 6.39
CA ASN A 167 -9.13 -13.44 7.42
C ASN A 167 -7.96 -13.04 8.34
N GLU A 168 -6.92 -12.42 7.80
CA GLU A 168 -5.81 -11.85 8.57
C GLU A 168 -6.18 -10.55 9.29
N GLY A 169 -7.39 -10.02 9.09
CA GLY A 169 -7.83 -8.75 9.65
C GLY A 169 -7.21 -7.54 8.95
N ARG A 170 -6.81 -7.69 7.69
CA ARG A 170 -6.14 -6.68 6.86
C ARG A 170 -7.06 -6.16 5.77
N THR A 171 -6.95 -4.86 5.50
CA THR A 171 -7.63 -4.16 4.40
C THR A 171 -6.69 -3.22 3.65
N ASP A 172 -5.39 -3.31 3.96
CA ASP A 172 -4.32 -2.43 3.48
C ASP A 172 -3.40 -3.12 2.46
N VAL A 173 -3.47 -4.46 2.35
CA VAL A 173 -2.75 -5.21 1.33
C VAL A 173 -3.52 -6.44 0.92
N ILE A 174 -3.32 -6.87 -0.32
CA ILE A 174 -3.53 -8.26 -0.73
C ILE A 174 -2.27 -8.80 -1.41
N THR A 175 -2.06 -10.11 -1.32
CA THR A 175 -0.95 -10.79 -1.99
C THR A 175 -1.54 -11.72 -3.04
N LEU A 176 -1.10 -11.54 -4.29
CA LEU A 176 -1.45 -12.37 -5.44
C LEU A 176 -0.25 -13.25 -5.80
N ARG A 177 -0.48 -14.25 -6.62
CA ARG A 177 0.61 -15.04 -7.22
C ARG A 177 1.14 -14.33 -8.46
N ASP A 178 2.44 -14.44 -8.72
CA ASP A 178 3.01 -13.99 -10.00
C ASP A 178 2.75 -15.01 -11.13
N ALA A 179 2.88 -16.31 -10.80
CA ALA A 179 2.65 -17.40 -11.73
C ALA A 179 2.18 -18.68 -11.02
N LYS A 180 1.75 -19.68 -11.80
CA LYS A 180 1.22 -20.95 -11.28
C LYS A 180 2.25 -21.78 -10.52
N GLU A 181 3.52 -21.74 -10.89
CA GLU A 181 4.56 -22.54 -10.20
C GLU A 181 5.55 -21.63 -9.47
N SER A 182 5.08 -20.47 -9.01
CA SER A 182 5.90 -19.46 -8.32
C SER A 182 5.44 -19.28 -6.88
N ASP A 183 6.44 -19.20 -6.01
CA ASP A 183 6.39 -18.79 -4.61
C ASP A 183 6.59 -17.27 -4.44
N ALA A 184 6.87 -16.53 -5.53
CA ALA A 184 6.86 -15.08 -5.53
C ALA A 184 5.43 -14.54 -5.44
N GLY A 185 5.26 -13.50 -4.63
CA GLY A 185 4.00 -12.79 -4.46
C GLY A 185 3.99 -11.45 -5.16
N ILE A 186 2.82 -11.01 -5.62
CA ILE A 186 2.57 -9.65 -6.08
C ILE A 186 1.72 -8.95 -5.03
N ARG A 187 2.26 -7.94 -4.38
CA ARG A 187 1.55 -7.21 -3.31
C ARG A 187 0.88 -5.98 -3.87
N LEU A 188 -0.44 -5.89 -3.70
CA LEU A 188 -1.22 -4.69 -3.96
C LEU A 188 -1.51 -3.97 -2.65
N GLN A 189 -0.99 -2.75 -2.50
CA GLN A 189 -1.18 -1.97 -1.27
C GLN A 189 -2.30 -0.95 -1.44
N PHE A 190 -3.16 -0.87 -0.44
CA PHE A 190 -4.28 0.04 -0.36
C PHE A 190 -4.08 1.05 0.77
N ARG A 191 -4.50 2.29 0.53
CA ARG A 191 -4.60 3.35 1.53
C ARG A 191 -5.92 4.06 1.33
N ASP A 192 -6.64 4.31 2.42
CA ASP A 192 -7.96 4.94 2.38
C ASP A 192 -8.92 4.26 1.37
N GLY A 193 -8.84 2.93 1.30
CA GLY A 193 -9.66 2.09 0.41
C GLY A 193 -9.28 2.12 -1.07
N LYS A 194 -8.17 2.76 -1.45
CA LYS A 194 -7.69 2.88 -2.85
C LYS A 194 -6.30 2.29 -3.03
N LEU A 195 -6.07 1.69 -4.20
CA LEU A 195 -4.78 1.15 -4.59
C LEU A 195 -3.73 2.28 -4.71
N VAL A 196 -2.62 2.14 -3.99
CA VAL A 196 -1.51 3.12 -4.02
C VAL A 196 -0.26 2.55 -4.67
N SER A 197 0.00 1.26 -4.53
CA SER A 197 1.19 0.64 -5.09
C SER A 197 0.99 -0.85 -5.41
N ILE A 198 1.88 -1.34 -6.26
CA ILE A 198 2.07 -2.75 -6.56
C ILE A 198 3.56 -3.07 -6.47
N SER A 199 3.93 -4.21 -5.91
CA SER A 199 5.34 -4.63 -5.79
C SER A 199 5.53 -6.11 -6.01
N TYR A 200 6.69 -6.45 -6.56
CA TYR A 200 7.19 -7.81 -6.63
C TYR A 200 7.74 -8.20 -5.26
N ASN A 201 7.25 -9.28 -4.68
CA ASN A 201 7.64 -9.74 -3.35
C ASN A 201 8.23 -11.15 -3.46
N LEU A 202 9.55 -11.21 -3.50
CA LEU A 202 10.29 -12.46 -3.40
C LEU A 202 10.28 -12.96 -1.94
N PRO A 203 10.00 -14.24 -1.68
CA PRO A 203 10.11 -14.80 -0.36
C PRO A 203 11.57 -14.84 0.10
N CYS A 204 11.75 -14.37 1.34
CA CYS A 204 12.91 -14.53 2.20
C CYS A 204 12.36 -14.49 3.65
#